data_AF-A0AAW9S0L8-F1
#
_entry.id   AF-A0AAW9S0L8-F1
#
_cell.length_a   1.000
_cell.length_b   1.000
_cell.length_c   1.000
_cell.angle_alpha   90.00
_cell.angle_beta   90.00
_cell.angle_gamma   90.00
#
_symmetry.space_group_name_H-M   'P 1'
#
loop_
_entity.id
_entity.type
_entity.pdbx_description
1 polymer ?
#
loop_
_entity_poly.entity_id
_entity_poly.type
_entity_poly.pdbx_seq_one_letter_code
_entity_poly.pdbx_strand_id
1 'polypeptide(L)'
;MNTFRKATNVSIVLLASFGQAEASKLTVSDARIAGGRLVVEGKTPEPRQTVTLDEKYTAKSNSERSYSFSLPAYHPADCIVAIDAGLSSATAVVANCGARGIKPRGPWSNSTSYQADDLVTYKGSSYLAKRSGKGGAPNQSARQWERYVSRGAPGVAGPRGPAGPTGPAGPQGLAGPQGPQGLAGAPGPQGEKGDPGHSSVLSAVVSVEGNLVRGTGAVSAIQRNTGQYEVIFNRSVVDCTYSATVGHPGDPGVTNFLWAASAMRTTFHEDLGSNSETTLVVLVGVPTTGFPAFRNAPFHLLVFCPD
;
A
#
# COMPACT_ATOMS: atom_id res chain seq x y z
N MET A 1 -20.60 61.25 -79.66
CA MET A 1 -19.68 60.91 -78.56
C MET A 1 -20.49 60.42 -77.37
N ASN A 2 -20.11 59.25 -76.88
CA ASN A 2 -20.77 58.43 -75.84
C ASN A 2 -21.07 59.17 -74.54
N THR A 3 -22.18 58.82 -73.88
CA THR A 3 -22.12 58.24 -72.52
C THR A 3 -23.46 57.62 -72.10
N PHE A 4 -23.54 56.29 -72.25
CA PHE A 4 -24.50 55.45 -71.54
C PHE A 4 -24.17 55.48 -70.04
N ARG A 5 -25.10 55.95 -69.19
CA ARG A 5 -25.01 55.71 -67.75
C ARG A 5 -25.55 54.31 -67.45
N LYS A 6 -24.63 53.42 -67.10
CA LYS A 6 -24.84 52.03 -66.67
C LYS A 6 -25.79 51.96 -65.48
N ALA A 7 -26.78 51.08 -65.58
CA ALA A 7 -27.57 50.62 -64.44
C ALA A 7 -26.67 49.90 -63.43
N THR A 8 -26.75 50.31 -62.17
CA THR A 8 -26.08 49.67 -61.04
C THR A 8 -26.82 48.37 -60.71
N ASN A 9 -26.23 47.24 -61.07
CA ASN A 9 -26.68 45.93 -60.61
C ASN A 9 -26.39 45.80 -59.12
N VAL A 10 -27.45 45.71 -58.30
CA VAL A 10 -27.36 45.34 -56.89
C VAL A 10 -27.24 43.82 -56.83
N SER A 11 -26.02 43.31 -56.67
CA SER A 11 -25.79 41.90 -56.37
C SER A 11 -26.19 41.62 -54.92
N ILE A 12 -27.37 41.02 -54.74
CA ILE A 12 -27.78 40.43 -53.45
C ILE A 12 -26.90 39.20 -53.24
N VAL A 13 -25.87 39.34 -52.38
CA VAL A 13 -25.10 38.21 -51.87
C VAL A 13 -25.98 37.52 -50.83
N LEU A 14 -26.63 36.43 -51.22
CA LEU A 14 -27.21 35.46 -50.28
C LEU A 14 -26.04 34.83 -49.51
N LEU A 15 -25.79 35.35 -48.30
CA LEU A 15 -24.99 34.65 -47.29
C LEU A 15 -25.80 33.42 -46.88
N ALA A 16 -25.56 32.28 -47.54
CA ALA A 16 -25.94 31.00 -47.00
C ALA A 16 -25.22 30.87 -45.65
N SER A 17 -26.00 30.95 -44.57
CA SER A 17 -25.57 30.58 -43.23
C SER A 17 -25.21 29.11 -43.26
N PHE A 18 -23.94 28.80 -43.51
CA PHE A 18 -23.36 27.50 -43.22
C PHE A 18 -23.54 27.32 -41.72
N GLY A 19 -24.51 26.49 -41.32
CA GLY A 19 -24.59 26.01 -39.95
C GLY A 19 -23.23 25.44 -39.59
N GLN A 20 -22.56 26.04 -38.60
CA GLN A 20 -21.32 25.52 -38.07
C GLN A 20 -21.64 24.15 -37.47
N ALA A 21 -21.36 23.08 -38.23
CA ALA A 21 -21.28 21.76 -37.66
C ALA A 21 -20.08 21.78 -36.71
N GLU A 22 -20.35 21.83 -35.41
CA GLU A 22 -19.31 21.62 -34.39
C GLU A 22 -18.57 20.32 -34.72
N ALA A 23 -17.24 20.40 -34.85
CA ALA A 23 -16.43 19.23 -35.11
C ALA A 23 -16.68 18.20 -34.00
N SER A 24 -17.25 17.05 -34.37
CA SER A 24 -17.49 15.96 -33.41
C SER A 24 -16.15 15.51 -32.83
N LYS A 25 -15.99 15.54 -31.51
CA LYS A 25 -14.74 15.12 -30.86
C LYS A 25 -14.66 13.59 -30.75
N LEU A 26 -13.45 13.04 -30.73
CA LEU A 26 -13.21 11.65 -30.30
C LEU A 26 -13.67 11.47 -28.85
N THR A 27 -14.46 10.43 -28.61
CA THR A 27 -15.00 10.12 -27.28
C THR A 27 -14.78 8.65 -26.96
N VAL A 28 -14.67 8.35 -25.67
CA VAL A 28 -14.73 6.99 -25.11
C VAL A 28 -15.94 6.97 -24.19
N SER A 29 -16.96 6.22 -24.57
CA SER A 29 -18.21 6.10 -23.79
C SER A 29 -18.16 4.95 -22.80
N ASP A 30 -17.34 3.94 -23.07
CA ASP A 30 -17.15 2.79 -22.21
C ASP A 30 -15.73 2.25 -22.36
N ALA A 31 -15.10 1.93 -21.24
CA ALA A 31 -13.84 1.22 -21.19
C ALA A 31 -13.88 0.34 -19.94
N ARG A 32 -13.97 -0.98 -20.10
CA ARG A 32 -14.10 -1.91 -18.97
C ARG A 32 -13.55 -3.30 -19.27
N ILE A 33 -13.19 -4.03 -18.22
CA ILE A 33 -13.03 -5.49 -18.30
C ILE A 33 -14.38 -6.15 -17.99
N ALA A 34 -14.89 -6.93 -18.93
CA ALA A 34 -16.13 -7.70 -18.79
C ALA A 34 -15.93 -9.11 -19.36
N GLY A 35 -16.24 -10.14 -18.57
CA GLY A 35 -16.07 -11.54 -19.00
C GLY A 35 -14.64 -11.92 -19.40
N GLY A 36 -13.63 -11.30 -18.78
CA GLY A 36 -12.21 -11.54 -19.09
C GLY A 36 -11.72 -10.92 -20.41
N ARG A 37 -12.50 -10.01 -21.01
CA ARG A 37 -12.13 -9.26 -22.21
C ARG A 37 -12.09 -7.78 -21.89
N LEU A 38 -11.16 -7.06 -22.51
CA LEU A 38 -11.23 -5.61 -22.58
C LEU A 38 -12.31 -5.21 -23.60
N VAL A 39 -13.25 -4.39 -23.17
CA VAL A 39 -14.25 -3.74 -24.00
C VAL A 39 -14.00 -2.24 -23.98
N VAL A 40 -13.82 -1.62 -25.15
CA VAL A 40 -13.70 -0.17 -25.29
C VAL A 40 -14.59 0.30 -26.43
N GLU A 41 -15.47 1.24 -26.15
CA GLU A 41 -16.47 1.76 -27.10
C GLU A 41 -16.50 3.28 -27.07
N GLY A 42 -16.84 3.89 -28.20
CA GLY A 42 -16.95 5.33 -28.30
C GLY A 42 -17.33 5.81 -29.69
N LYS A 43 -17.16 7.12 -29.92
CA LYS A 43 -17.41 7.74 -31.23
C LYS A 43 -16.19 8.49 -31.76
N THR A 44 -15.95 8.38 -33.06
CA THR A 44 -14.93 9.14 -33.79
C THR A 44 -15.46 10.49 -34.28
N PRO A 45 -14.55 11.42 -34.65
CA PRO A 45 -14.90 12.64 -35.36
C PRO A 45 -15.59 12.39 -36.69
N GLU A 46 -15.04 11.48 -37.50
CA GLU A 46 -15.53 11.18 -38.83
C GLU A 46 -16.01 9.72 -38.95
N PRO A 47 -17.00 9.42 -39.81
CA PRO A 47 -17.43 8.05 -40.04
C PRO A 47 -16.37 7.26 -40.82
N ARG A 48 -16.30 5.94 -40.63
CA ARG A 48 -15.33 5.05 -41.31
C ARG A 48 -13.86 5.38 -41.03
N GLN A 49 -13.59 6.09 -39.95
CA GLN A 49 -12.25 6.47 -39.54
C GLN A 49 -11.55 5.29 -38.87
N THR A 50 -10.26 5.12 -39.13
CA THR A 50 -9.43 4.13 -38.42
C THR A 50 -9.16 4.61 -37.01
N VAL A 51 -9.36 3.72 -36.04
CA VAL A 51 -9.09 3.92 -34.62
C VAL A 51 -8.04 2.92 -34.18
N THR A 52 -7.06 3.37 -33.41
CA THR A 52 -6.00 2.55 -32.84
C THR A 52 -6.09 2.58 -31.31
N LEU A 53 -5.96 1.42 -30.66
CA LEU A 53 -5.89 1.26 -29.21
C LEU A 53 -4.48 0.83 -28.82
N ASP A 54 -3.86 1.60 -27.91
CA ASP A 54 -2.49 1.43 -27.39
C ASP A 54 -1.46 1.17 -28.50
N GLU A 55 -1.56 1.92 -29.60
CA GLU A 55 -0.71 1.82 -30.80
C GLU A 55 -0.68 0.42 -31.45
N LYS A 56 -1.54 -0.51 -31.01
CA LYS A 56 -1.40 -1.93 -31.30
C LYS A 56 -2.60 -2.54 -31.99
N TYR A 57 -3.81 -2.22 -31.53
CA TYR A 57 -5.04 -2.83 -32.04
C TYR A 57 -5.81 -1.83 -32.87
N THR A 58 -6.22 -2.19 -34.08
CA THR A 58 -6.94 -1.28 -34.98
C THR A 58 -8.37 -1.74 -35.24
N ALA A 59 -9.28 -0.77 -35.34
CA ALA A 59 -10.66 -0.95 -35.75
C ALA A 59 -11.07 0.21 -36.67
N LYS A 60 -12.20 0.07 -37.37
CA LYS A 60 -12.81 1.19 -38.11
C LYS A 60 -14.14 1.54 -37.47
N SER A 61 -14.41 2.83 -37.32
CA SER A 61 -15.74 3.29 -36.93
C SER A 61 -16.75 3.01 -38.04
N ASN A 62 -18.02 2.85 -37.69
CA ASN A 62 -19.09 2.64 -38.65
C ASN A 62 -19.56 3.97 -39.29
N SER A 63 -20.63 3.93 -40.09
CA SER A 63 -21.25 5.14 -40.67
C SER A 63 -21.85 6.09 -39.64
N GLU A 64 -22.15 5.60 -38.43
CA GLU A 64 -22.66 6.39 -37.30
C GLU A 64 -21.52 6.90 -36.38
N ARG A 65 -20.27 6.71 -36.80
CA ARG A 65 -19.04 7.06 -36.08
C ARG A 65 -18.76 6.21 -34.85
N SER A 66 -19.53 5.16 -34.60
CA SER A 66 -19.32 4.28 -33.45
C SER A 66 -18.17 3.31 -33.73
N TYR A 67 -17.27 3.14 -32.76
CA TYR A 67 -16.22 2.12 -32.78
C TYR A 67 -16.32 1.23 -31.53
N SER A 68 -15.84 0.00 -31.63
CA SER A 68 -15.79 -0.95 -30.52
C SER A 68 -14.55 -1.85 -30.64
N PHE A 69 -13.86 -2.06 -29.52
CA PHE A 69 -12.83 -3.06 -29.33
C PHE A 69 -13.34 -4.11 -28.34
N SER A 70 -13.13 -5.38 -28.67
CA SER A 70 -13.38 -6.50 -27.75
C SER A 70 -12.19 -7.45 -27.79
N LEU A 71 -11.23 -7.27 -26.89
CA LEU A 71 -9.95 -7.97 -26.90
C LEU A 71 -9.92 -9.07 -25.82
N PRO A 72 -9.78 -10.36 -26.20
CA PRO A 72 -9.63 -11.44 -25.24
C PRO A 72 -8.25 -11.42 -24.60
N ALA A 73 -8.18 -11.70 -23.30
CA ALA A 73 -6.92 -11.84 -22.56
C ALA A 73 -5.98 -10.62 -22.63
N TYR A 74 -6.49 -9.47 -23.09
CA TYR A 74 -5.80 -8.20 -23.04
C TYR A 74 -6.20 -7.47 -21.75
N HIS A 75 -5.20 -7.05 -21.01
CA HIS A 75 -5.35 -6.36 -19.74
C HIS A 75 -4.22 -5.34 -19.64
N PRO A 76 -4.52 -4.03 -19.73
CA PRO A 76 -3.51 -2.98 -19.60
C PRO A 76 -2.80 -3.09 -18.24
N ALA A 77 -1.50 -2.80 -18.19
CA ALA A 77 -0.71 -2.96 -16.96
C ALA A 77 -1.06 -1.88 -15.92
N ASP A 78 -1.35 -0.68 -16.39
CA ASP A 78 -1.70 0.51 -15.61
C ASP A 78 -3.21 0.81 -15.61
N CYS A 79 -4.01 -0.06 -16.23
CA CYS A 79 -5.46 0.10 -16.37
C CYS A 79 -5.92 1.36 -17.11
N ILE A 80 -5.03 1.92 -17.92
CA ILE A 80 -5.29 3.05 -18.82
C ILE A 80 -5.11 2.55 -20.24
N VAL A 81 -5.95 3.03 -21.15
CA VAL A 81 -5.80 2.80 -22.58
C VAL A 81 -5.75 4.14 -23.32
N ALA A 82 -4.90 4.21 -24.34
CA ALA A 82 -4.84 5.30 -25.30
C ALA A 82 -5.62 4.91 -26.56
N ILE A 83 -6.43 5.85 -27.06
CA ILE A 83 -7.23 5.71 -28.26
C ILE A 83 -6.86 6.83 -29.21
N ASP A 84 -6.43 6.49 -30.43
CA ASP A 84 -6.06 7.43 -31.48
C ASP A 84 -6.95 7.26 -32.71
N ALA A 85 -7.43 8.35 -33.26
CA ALA A 85 -8.21 8.42 -34.50
C ALA A 85 -7.70 9.58 -35.36
N GLY A 86 -6.69 9.33 -36.20
CA GLY A 86 -6.05 10.35 -37.02
C GLY A 86 -5.36 11.42 -36.16
N LEU A 87 -5.85 12.66 -36.21
CA LEU A 87 -5.33 13.79 -35.43
C LEU A 87 -6.00 13.93 -34.04
N SER A 88 -6.97 13.10 -33.71
CA SER A 88 -7.66 13.11 -32.42
C SER A 88 -7.18 11.96 -31.55
N SER A 89 -6.90 12.23 -30.27
CA SER A 89 -6.54 11.22 -29.28
C SER A 89 -7.37 11.38 -28.01
N ALA A 90 -7.53 10.28 -27.29
CA ALA A 90 -8.23 10.21 -26.01
C ALA A 90 -7.58 9.14 -25.13
N THR A 91 -7.69 9.31 -23.81
CA THR A 91 -7.33 8.28 -22.84
C THR A 91 -8.56 7.86 -22.05
N ALA A 92 -8.60 6.60 -21.62
CA ALA A 92 -9.67 6.10 -20.77
C ALA A 92 -9.12 5.23 -19.66
N VAL A 93 -9.68 5.41 -18.46
CA VAL A 93 -9.48 4.50 -17.33
C VAL A 93 -10.43 3.33 -17.52
N VAL A 94 -9.88 2.12 -17.47
CA VAL A 94 -10.65 0.90 -17.67
C VAL A 94 -11.34 0.48 -16.37
N ALA A 95 -12.67 0.53 -16.34
CA ALA A 95 -13.46 0.05 -15.21
C ALA A 95 -13.29 -1.47 -15.02
N ASN A 96 -13.34 -1.95 -13.78
CA ASN A 96 -13.07 -3.35 -13.41
C ASN A 96 -11.69 -3.87 -13.86
N CYS A 97 -10.77 -2.97 -14.24
CA CYS A 97 -9.37 -3.29 -14.39
C CYS A 97 -8.74 -3.20 -13.00
N GLY A 98 -8.66 -4.33 -12.31
CA GLY A 98 -7.75 -4.45 -11.17
C GLY A 98 -6.35 -4.67 -11.71
N ALA A 99 -5.30 -4.09 -11.13
CA ALA A 99 -3.92 -4.47 -11.47
C ALA A 99 -3.84 -6.00 -11.52
N ARG A 100 -3.18 -6.59 -12.54
CA ARG A 100 -3.02 -8.05 -12.62
C ARG A 100 -2.50 -8.52 -11.27
N GLY A 101 -3.38 -9.16 -10.51
CA GLY A 101 -3.08 -9.50 -9.13
C GLY A 101 -1.90 -10.44 -9.13
N ILE A 102 -0.94 -10.18 -8.24
CA ILE A 102 0.11 -11.14 -7.92
C ILE A 102 -0.60 -12.46 -7.57
N LYS A 103 -0.23 -13.57 -8.23
CA LYS A 103 -0.87 -14.88 -8.03
C LYS A 103 -0.01 -15.74 -7.10
N PRO A 104 -0.33 -15.87 -5.81
CA PRO A 104 0.49 -16.68 -4.91
C PRO A 104 0.39 -18.15 -5.31
N ARG A 105 1.52 -18.78 -5.61
CA ARG A 105 1.63 -20.21 -5.94
C ARG A 105 2.27 -21.03 -4.82
N GLY A 106 2.71 -20.37 -3.76
CA GLY A 106 3.42 -21.02 -2.65
C GLY A 106 4.88 -21.33 -3.00
N PRO A 107 5.47 -22.39 -2.42
CA PRO A 107 6.86 -22.76 -2.68
C PRO A 107 7.12 -23.06 -4.15
N TRP A 108 8.25 -22.58 -4.69
CA TRP A 108 8.70 -22.93 -6.03
C TRP A 108 9.00 -24.44 -6.13
N SER A 109 8.46 -25.04 -7.18
CA SER A 109 8.73 -26.39 -7.68
C SER A 109 9.32 -26.36 -9.09
N ASN A 110 10.29 -27.25 -9.35
CA ASN A 110 10.96 -27.41 -10.64
C ASN A 110 10.11 -28.11 -11.72
N SER A 111 9.00 -28.77 -11.33
CA SER A 111 8.14 -29.51 -12.25
C SER A 111 6.96 -28.67 -12.74
N THR A 112 6.71 -27.53 -12.10
CA THR A 112 5.56 -26.66 -12.34
C THR A 112 5.90 -25.59 -13.37
N SER A 113 4.96 -25.32 -14.29
CA SER A 113 5.05 -24.17 -15.19
C SER A 113 4.34 -22.99 -14.54
N TYR A 114 5.01 -21.84 -14.51
CA TYR A 114 4.48 -20.62 -13.92
C TYR A 114 4.00 -19.69 -15.02
N GLN A 115 2.97 -18.91 -14.74
CA GLN A 115 2.53 -17.83 -15.62
C GLN A 115 3.21 -16.52 -15.17
N ALA A 116 3.28 -15.54 -16.08
CA ALA A 116 3.63 -14.19 -15.66
C ALA A 116 2.73 -13.75 -14.49
N ASP A 117 3.32 -13.03 -13.54
CA ASP A 117 2.71 -12.53 -12.30
C ASP A 117 2.47 -13.59 -11.20
N ASP A 118 2.88 -14.85 -11.42
CA ASP A 118 2.93 -15.86 -10.35
C ASP A 118 4.01 -15.49 -9.31
N LEU A 119 3.63 -15.50 -8.03
CA LEU A 119 4.54 -15.30 -6.91
C LEU A 119 4.85 -16.63 -6.23
N VAL A 120 6.14 -16.93 -6.12
CA VAL A 120 6.63 -18.14 -5.46
C VAL A 120 7.57 -17.79 -4.31
N THR A 121 7.66 -18.67 -3.32
CA THR A 121 8.69 -18.61 -2.28
C THR A 121 9.82 -19.58 -2.59
N TYR A 122 11.07 -19.13 -2.44
CA TYR A 122 12.26 -19.95 -2.63
C TYR A 122 13.39 -19.50 -1.72
N LYS A 123 13.93 -20.43 -0.92
CA LYS A 123 15.04 -20.18 0.05
C LYS A 123 14.81 -18.96 0.96
N GLY A 124 13.57 -18.76 1.42
CA GLY A 124 13.18 -17.67 2.31
C GLY A 124 13.02 -16.31 1.65
N SER A 125 13.14 -16.22 0.33
CA SER A 125 12.82 -15.04 -0.48
C SER A 125 11.56 -15.29 -1.32
N SER A 126 10.91 -14.23 -1.78
CA SER A 126 9.75 -14.31 -2.68
C SER A 126 10.11 -13.76 -4.06
N TYR A 127 9.63 -14.42 -5.11
CA TYR A 127 9.98 -14.11 -6.50
C TYR A 127 8.72 -14.04 -7.36
N LEU A 128 8.65 -13.02 -8.22
CA LEU A 128 7.60 -12.85 -9.21
C LEU A 128 8.08 -13.41 -10.56
N ALA A 129 7.23 -14.21 -11.21
CA ALA A 129 7.48 -14.68 -12.58
C ALA A 129 7.26 -13.53 -13.56
N LYS A 130 8.30 -13.18 -14.33
CA LYS A 130 8.23 -12.12 -15.35
C LYS A 130 7.60 -12.59 -16.66
N ARG A 131 7.59 -13.90 -16.90
CA ARG A 131 7.15 -14.54 -18.14
C ARG A 131 6.55 -15.90 -17.84
N SER A 132 5.69 -16.41 -18.72
CA SER A 132 5.16 -17.75 -18.59
C SER A 132 6.20 -18.82 -19.00
N GLY A 133 6.39 -19.85 -18.18
CA GLY A 133 7.29 -20.98 -18.45
C GLY A 133 7.72 -21.75 -17.20
N LYS A 134 8.38 -22.90 -17.41
CA LYS A 134 8.96 -23.75 -16.35
C LYS A 134 10.33 -23.28 -15.86
N GLY A 135 10.75 -22.05 -16.14
CA GLY A 135 12.15 -21.62 -16.02
C GLY A 135 12.85 -22.02 -14.71
N GLY A 136 14.18 -22.14 -14.76
CA GLY A 136 15.02 -22.64 -13.67
C GLY A 136 14.87 -21.90 -12.33
N ALA A 137 15.60 -22.34 -11.30
CA ALA A 137 15.43 -21.88 -9.93
C ALA A 137 15.37 -20.33 -9.83
N PRO A 138 14.49 -19.76 -8.97
CA PRO A 138 14.24 -18.31 -8.96
C PRO A 138 15.47 -17.41 -8.75
N ASN A 139 16.48 -17.92 -8.03
CA ASN A 139 17.74 -17.21 -7.81
C ASN A 139 18.77 -17.36 -8.95
N GLN A 140 18.51 -18.21 -9.94
CA GLN A 140 19.43 -18.51 -11.05
C GLN A 140 18.99 -17.90 -12.38
N SER A 141 17.69 -17.66 -12.56
CA SER A 141 17.16 -17.13 -13.83
C SER A 141 16.55 -15.75 -13.66
N ALA A 142 17.39 -14.73 -13.70
CA ALA A 142 16.96 -13.33 -13.71
C ALA A 142 16.15 -12.97 -14.97
N ARG A 143 16.12 -13.81 -16.02
CA ARG A 143 15.23 -13.60 -17.17
C ARG A 143 13.79 -14.04 -16.86
N GLN A 144 13.64 -15.09 -16.07
CA GLN A 144 12.35 -15.66 -15.71
C GLN A 144 11.76 -15.03 -14.44
N TRP A 145 12.61 -14.67 -13.49
CA TRP A 145 12.21 -14.29 -12.14
C TRP A 145 12.74 -12.91 -11.77
N GLU A 146 11.95 -12.20 -10.99
CA GLU A 146 12.34 -10.99 -10.27
C GLU A 146 12.15 -11.22 -8.78
N ARG A 147 13.13 -10.78 -7.99
CA ARG A 147 13.05 -10.91 -6.53
C ARG A 147 12.11 -9.83 -6.00
N TYR A 148 10.98 -10.25 -5.46
CA TYR A 148 9.95 -9.38 -4.90
C TYR A 148 10.23 -9.04 -3.43
N VAL A 149 10.63 -10.03 -2.65
CA VAL A 149 11.03 -9.86 -1.23
C VAL A 149 12.29 -10.66 -0.98
N SER A 150 13.26 -10.05 -0.30
CA SER A 150 14.50 -10.74 0.11
C SER A 150 14.33 -11.40 1.47
N ARG A 151 14.96 -12.56 1.67
CA ARG A 151 15.11 -13.15 3.00
C ARG A 151 15.80 -12.14 3.95
N GLY A 152 15.28 -12.01 5.17
CA GLY A 152 15.92 -11.23 6.23
C GLY A 152 17.30 -11.78 6.61
N ALA A 153 18.14 -10.92 7.17
CA ALA A 153 19.42 -11.33 7.75
C ALA A 153 19.19 -12.34 8.90
N PRO A 154 20.13 -13.26 9.15
CA PRO A 154 20.12 -14.03 10.40
C PRO A 154 20.06 -13.08 11.61
N GLY A 155 19.31 -13.46 12.63
CA GLY A 155 19.33 -12.72 13.89
C GLY A 155 20.74 -12.68 14.49
N VAL A 156 21.06 -11.61 15.20
CA VAL A 156 22.31 -11.54 15.98
C VAL A 156 22.32 -12.66 17.02
N ALA A 157 23.49 -13.25 17.27
CA ALA A 157 23.63 -14.20 18.37
C ALA A 157 23.26 -13.49 19.68
N GLY A 158 22.51 -14.18 20.55
CA GLY A 158 22.16 -13.62 21.86
C GLY A 158 23.41 -13.27 22.67
N PRO A 159 23.32 -12.31 23.61
CA PRO A 159 24.44 -11.97 24.47
C PRO A 159 24.90 -13.21 25.26
N ARG A 160 26.21 -13.28 25.57
CA ARG A 160 26.74 -14.28 26.50
C ARG A 160 26.00 -14.14 27.83
N GLY A 161 25.54 -15.27 28.40
CA GLY A 161 24.91 -15.26 29.73
C GLY A 161 25.83 -14.65 30.80
N PRO A 162 25.27 -14.11 31.89
CA PRO A 162 26.05 -13.51 32.97
C PRO A 162 27.05 -14.52 33.54
N ALA A 163 28.15 -14.02 34.11
CA ALA A 163 29.05 -14.86 34.89
C ALA A 163 28.26 -15.51 36.04
N GLY A 164 28.56 -16.79 36.33
CA GLY A 164 27.96 -17.46 37.49
C GLY A 164 28.30 -16.72 38.79
N PRO A 165 27.48 -16.84 39.84
CA PRO A 165 27.78 -16.21 41.12
C PRO A 165 29.13 -16.69 41.65
N THR A 166 29.86 -15.79 42.31
CA THR A 166 31.06 -16.17 43.07
C THR A 166 30.67 -17.27 44.06
N GLY A 167 31.50 -18.33 44.15
CA GLY A 167 31.27 -19.40 45.12
C GLY A 167 31.17 -18.84 46.54
N PRO A 168 30.45 -19.53 47.46
CA PRO A 168 30.36 -19.09 48.85
C PRO A 168 31.77 -18.94 49.44
N ALA A 169 31.93 -17.97 50.34
CA ALA A 169 33.16 -17.85 51.12
C ALA A 169 33.46 -19.20 51.79
N GLY A 170 34.72 -19.63 51.75
CA GLY A 170 35.15 -20.83 52.46
C GLY A 170 34.75 -20.73 53.94
N PRO A 171 34.40 -21.84 54.60
CA PRO A 171 34.01 -21.82 56.00
C PRO A 171 35.10 -21.14 56.83
N GLN A 172 34.70 -20.22 57.72
CA GLN A 172 35.58 -19.64 58.71
C GLN A 172 36.19 -20.78 59.54
N GLY A 173 37.52 -20.76 59.71
CA GLY A 173 38.21 -21.74 60.56
C GLY A 173 37.58 -21.80 61.95
N LEU A 174 37.40 -23.02 62.47
CA LEU A 174 36.70 -23.29 63.73
C LEU A 174 37.24 -22.43 64.88
N ALA A 175 36.37 -21.63 65.50
CA ALA A 175 36.59 -21.13 66.86
C ALA A 175 36.22 -22.23 67.87
N GLY A 176 36.92 -22.29 69.01
CA GLY A 176 36.78 -23.34 70.01
C GLY A 176 35.35 -23.55 70.55
N PRO A 177 35.05 -24.71 71.16
CA PRO A 177 33.69 -25.20 71.42
C PRO A 177 32.78 -24.26 72.27
N GLN A 178 31.49 -24.21 71.91
CA GLN A 178 30.46 -23.23 72.33
C GLN A 178 29.34 -23.85 73.20
N GLY A 179 28.71 -23.04 74.08
CA GLY A 179 27.57 -23.41 74.95
C GLY A 179 26.18 -23.51 74.25
N PRO A 180 25.12 -23.94 74.96
CA PRO A 180 23.95 -24.60 74.37
C PRO A 180 22.92 -23.69 73.66
N GLN A 181 22.06 -24.38 72.90
CA GLN A 181 21.26 -23.98 71.73
C GLN A 181 20.01 -23.12 71.99
N GLY A 182 19.71 -22.20 71.07
CA GLY A 182 18.38 -21.59 70.87
C GLY A 182 17.76 -22.03 69.53
N LEU A 183 16.43 -22.21 69.51
CA LEU A 183 15.66 -22.76 68.38
C LEU A 183 15.65 -21.85 67.13
N ALA A 184 15.59 -22.47 65.95
CA ALA A 184 15.59 -21.80 64.65
C ALA A 184 14.28 -21.04 64.36
N GLY A 185 14.39 -19.79 63.90
CA GLY A 185 13.27 -19.04 63.32
C GLY A 185 12.96 -19.49 61.89
N ALA A 186 11.69 -19.46 61.51
CA ALA A 186 11.22 -19.88 60.18
C ALA A 186 11.79 -19.01 59.04
N PRO A 187 12.01 -19.57 57.83
CA PRO A 187 12.44 -18.81 56.65
C PRO A 187 11.46 -17.70 56.27
N GLY A 188 11.99 -16.52 55.88
CA GLY A 188 11.19 -15.43 55.29
C GLY A 188 10.75 -15.76 53.85
N PRO A 189 9.65 -15.17 53.37
CA PRO A 189 9.11 -15.46 52.04
C PRO A 189 10.09 -15.06 50.93
N GLN A 190 10.07 -15.84 49.86
CA GLN A 190 10.80 -15.63 48.62
C GLN A 190 10.47 -14.25 48.01
N GLY A 191 11.50 -13.47 47.69
CA GLY A 191 11.33 -12.19 46.98
C GLY A 191 10.79 -12.39 45.56
N GLU A 192 9.98 -11.42 45.10
CA GLU A 192 9.35 -11.46 43.78
C GLU A 192 10.37 -11.52 42.64
N LYS A 193 9.99 -12.26 41.60
CA LYS A 193 10.73 -12.46 40.36
C LYS A 193 10.85 -11.14 39.61
N GLY A 194 12.07 -10.71 39.28
CA GLY A 194 12.29 -9.55 38.41
C GLY A 194 11.68 -9.75 37.02
N ASP A 195 11.13 -8.67 36.46
CA ASP A 195 10.42 -8.67 35.18
C ASP A 195 11.31 -9.08 33.99
N PRO A 196 10.77 -9.77 32.98
CA PRO A 196 11.48 -10.10 31.75
C PRO A 196 11.91 -8.85 30.97
N GLY A 197 13.12 -8.87 30.41
CA GLY A 197 13.70 -7.77 29.64
C GLY A 197 12.78 -7.22 28.54
N HIS A 198 12.62 -5.89 28.55
CA HIS A 198 11.81 -5.16 27.59
C HIS A 198 12.31 -5.37 26.16
N SER A 199 11.40 -5.71 25.23
CA SER A 199 11.65 -5.50 23.80
C SER A 199 11.90 -4.00 23.56
N SER A 200 12.94 -3.65 22.80
CA SER A 200 13.26 -2.27 22.39
C SER A 200 12.22 -1.66 21.43
N VAL A 201 11.23 -2.45 21.01
CA VAL A 201 10.10 -2.03 20.18
C VAL A 201 8.82 -2.03 20.99
N LEU A 202 8.19 -0.86 21.11
CA LEU A 202 6.84 -0.70 21.67
C LEU A 202 5.82 -0.74 20.52
N SER A 203 4.59 -1.14 20.83
CA SER A 203 3.51 -1.16 19.84
C SER A 203 2.16 -0.85 20.45
N ALA A 204 1.24 -0.33 19.62
CA ALA A 204 -0.16 -0.13 19.97
C ALA A 204 -1.04 -0.38 18.75
N VAL A 205 -2.13 -1.13 18.92
CA VAL A 205 -3.20 -1.28 17.93
C VAL A 205 -4.40 -0.54 18.48
N VAL A 206 -4.86 0.48 17.76
CA VAL A 206 -5.90 1.40 18.20
C VAL A 206 -7.13 1.23 17.32
N SER A 207 -8.31 1.12 17.95
CA SER A 207 -9.59 0.99 17.25
C SER A 207 -10.04 2.31 16.62
N VAL A 208 -11.10 2.26 15.80
CA VAL A 208 -11.68 3.47 15.18
C VAL A 208 -12.31 4.41 16.23
N GLU A 209 -12.72 3.88 17.38
CA GLU A 209 -13.20 4.62 18.54
C GLU A 209 -12.05 5.16 19.41
N GLY A 210 -10.79 4.90 19.04
CA GLY A 210 -9.61 5.37 19.76
C GLY A 210 -9.18 4.49 20.93
N ASN A 211 -9.79 3.32 21.14
CA ASN A 211 -9.44 2.43 22.24
C ASN A 211 -8.18 1.60 21.91
N LEU A 212 -7.34 1.35 22.92
CA LEU A 212 -6.24 0.40 22.80
C LEU A 212 -6.78 -1.04 22.74
N VAL A 213 -6.54 -1.72 21.63
CA VAL A 213 -6.98 -3.12 21.41
C VAL A 213 -5.94 -4.10 21.91
N ARG A 214 -4.66 -3.86 21.57
CA ARG A 214 -3.50 -4.62 22.04
C ARG A 214 -2.22 -3.83 21.80
N GLY A 215 -1.11 -4.24 22.40
CA GLY A 215 0.18 -3.58 22.19
C GLY A 215 1.24 -4.07 23.16
N THR A 216 2.48 -3.66 22.93
CA THR A 216 3.62 -3.91 23.82
C THR A 216 4.05 -2.58 24.43
N GLY A 217 3.94 -2.44 25.75
CA GLY A 217 4.29 -1.23 26.48
C GLY A 217 3.30 -0.06 26.33
N ALA A 218 2.32 -0.13 25.43
CA ALA A 218 1.19 0.80 25.41
C ALA A 218 0.24 0.49 26.58
N VAL A 219 -0.14 1.53 27.33
CA VAL A 219 -1.01 1.47 28.51
C VAL A 219 -2.43 1.86 28.15
N SER A 220 -2.60 2.90 27.33
CA SER A 220 -3.91 3.35 26.89
C SER A 220 -3.81 4.10 25.57
N ALA A 221 -4.93 4.16 24.85
CA ALA A 221 -5.11 5.05 23.73
C ALA A 221 -6.49 5.71 23.88
N ILE A 222 -6.58 6.97 23.49
CA ILE A 222 -7.84 7.72 23.44
C ILE A 222 -7.86 8.61 22.19
N GLN A 223 -9.05 8.84 21.66
CA GLN A 223 -9.24 9.84 20.63
C GLN A 223 -9.39 11.23 21.27
N ARG A 224 -8.62 12.22 20.80
CA ARG A 224 -8.72 13.62 21.24
C ARG A 224 -9.59 14.46 20.31
N ASN A 225 -9.41 14.28 19.00
CA ASN A 225 -10.19 14.94 17.95
C ASN A 225 -10.36 13.99 16.76
N THR A 226 -11.14 14.39 15.75
CA THR A 226 -11.26 13.62 14.50
C THR A 226 -9.89 13.40 13.87
N GLY A 227 -9.49 12.14 13.78
CA GLY A 227 -8.18 11.75 13.27
C GLY A 227 -6.99 12.11 14.16
N GLN A 228 -7.18 12.49 15.42
CA GLN A 228 -6.11 12.74 16.39
C GLN A 228 -6.27 11.82 17.61
N TYR A 229 -5.23 11.04 17.88
CA TYR A 229 -5.20 10.05 18.94
C TYR A 229 -4.03 10.33 19.88
N GLU A 230 -4.24 10.07 21.16
CA GLU A 230 -3.21 10.10 22.18
C GLU A 230 -2.96 8.68 22.66
N VAL A 231 -1.71 8.23 22.57
CA VAL A 231 -1.28 6.90 23.00
C VAL A 231 -0.28 7.07 24.14
N ILE A 232 -0.56 6.44 25.27
CA ILE A 232 0.27 6.49 26.48
C ILE A 232 1.02 5.18 26.60
N PHE A 233 2.32 5.27 26.86
CA PHE A 233 3.21 4.12 27.08
C PHE A 233 3.65 4.03 28.54
N ASN A 234 4.12 2.84 28.95
CA ASN A 234 4.59 2.57 30.30
C ASN A 234 6.05 2.99 30.53
N ARG A 235 6.69 3.58 29.52
CA ARG A 235 8.06 4.09 29.57
C ARG A 235 8.19 5.33 28.69
N SER A 236 9.28 6.07 28.88
CA SER A 236 9.59 7.24 28.06
C SER A 236 9.68 6.87 26.58
N VAL A 237 9.04 7.68 25.75
CA VAL A 237 9.09 7.63 24.28
C VAL A 237 9.82 8.85 23.70
N VAL A 238 10.47 9.63 24.55
CA VAL A 238 11.36 10.72 24.15
C VAL A 238 12.52 10.11 23.34
N ASP A 239 12.86 10.75 22.21
CA ASP A 239 13.88 10.30 21.25
C ASP A 239 13.58 8.98 20.51
N CYS A 240 12.33 8.48 20.58
CA CYS A 240 11.92 7.31 19.81
C CYS A 240 11.39 7.69 18.42
N THR A 241 11.68 6.86 17.42
CA THR A 241 11.10 6.96 16.07
C THR A 241 9.83 6.13 16.00
N TYR A 242 8.76 6.62 15.36
CA TYR A 242 7.49 5.90 15.28
C TYR A 242 6.93 5.82 13.85
N SER A 243 6.05 4.86 13.64
CA SER A 243 5.28 4.69 12.41
C SER A 243 3.86 4.24 12.72
N ALA A 244 2.86 4.90 12.12
CA ALA A 244 1.45 4.56 12.24
C ALA A 244 0.89 4.13 10.88
N THR A 245 0.21 2.98 10.84
CA THR A 245 -0.37 2.41 9.63
C THR A 245 -1.85 2.11 9.85
N VAL A 246 -2.72 2.69 9.02
CA VAL A 246 -4.16 2.39 9.04
C VAL A 246 -4.39 0.92 8.68
N GLY A 247 -5.16 0.19 9.50
CA GLY A 247 -5.40 -1.23 9.30
C GLY A 247 -6.40 -1.80 10.31
N HIS A 248 -6.99 -2.96 10.00
CA HIS A 248 -8.00 -3.56 10.87
C HIS A 248 -7.34 -4.05 12.17
N PRO A 249 -7.96 -3.87 13.36
CA PRO A 249 -7.37 -4.39 14.59
C PRO A 249 -7.22 -5.92 14.63
N GLY A 250 -7.92 -6.67 13.79
CA GLY A 250 -7.78 -8.14 13.68
C GLY A 250 -6.48 -8.60 12.99
N ASP A 251 -5.80 -7.73 12.26
CA ASP A 251 -4.65 -8.10 11.44
C ASP A 251 -3.42 -8.35 12.32
N PRO A 252 -2.66 -9.46 12.19
CA PRO A 252 -1.60 -9.87 13.12
C PRO A 252 -0.34 -8.97 13.19
N GLY A 253 -0.40 -7.76 12.64
CA GLY A 253 0.68 -6.77 12.57
C GLY A 253 0.64 -6.07 11.21
N VAL A 254 1.58 -5.14 10.97
CA VAL A 254 1.78 -4.47 9.68
C VAL A 254 2.13 -5.48 8.57
N THR A 255 1.11 -6.14 8.06
CA THR A 255 1.18 -6.85 6.79
C THR A 255 1.05 -5.80 5.71
N ASN A 256 2.14 -5.57 4.96
CA ASN A 256 2.04 -4.95 3.66
C ASN A 256 0.93 -5.66 2.88
N PHE A 257 -0.14 -4.95 2.55
CA PHE A 257 -0.73 -4.79 1.21
C PHE A 257 -2.25 -4.61 1.24
N LEU A 258 -2.67 -3.64 0.40
CA LEU A 258 -3.84 -3.65 -0.46
C LEU A 258 -5.15 -4.06 0.22
N TRP A 259 -5.96 -3.07 0.62
CA TRP A 259 -7.30 -2.86 0.04
C TRP A 259 -7.47 -1.37 -0.21
N ALA A 260 -8.10 -1.06 -1.35
CA ALA A 260 -8.24 0.27 -1.90
C ALA A 260 -9.04 1.20 -0.99
N ALA A 261 -8.35 2.15 -0.36
CA ALA A 261 -8.70 3.54 -0.51
C ALA A 261 -7.48 4.18 -1.17
N SER A 262 -7.68 5.20 -2.01
CA SER A 262 -6.58 6.08 -2.41
C SER A 262 -6.05 6.77 -1.16
N ALA A 263 -5.20 6.09 -0.39
CA ALA A 263 -4.23 6.73 0.45
C ALA A 263 -3.23 7.31 -0.55
N MET A 264 -3.52 8.54 -0.97
CA MET A 264 -2.45 9.48 -1.26
C MET A 264 -1.37 9.22 -0.21
N ARG A 265 -0.17 8.89 -0.69
CA ARG A 265 1.03 8.83 0.13
C ARG A 265 1.25 10.24 0.67
N THR A 266 0.47 10.59 1.67
CA THR A 266 0.59 11.79 2.46
C THR A 266 0.54 11.28 3.87
N THR A 267 1.62 10.58 4.24
CA THR A 267 2.13 10.64 5.60
C THR A 267 2.33 12.13 5.87
N PHE A 268 1.32 12.81 6.42
CA PHE A 268 1.54 14.09 7.07
C PHE A 268 2.35 13.75 8.33
N HIS A 269 3.67 13.80 8.19
CA HIS A 269 4.59 13.91 9.32
C HIS A 269 4.51 15.36 9.81
N GLU A 270 3.56 15.66 10.67
CA GLU A 270 3.69 16.80 11.57
C GLU A 270 3.82 16.27 12.98
N ASP A 271 5.05 16.35 13.48
CA ASP A 271 5.39 16.19 14.89
C ASP A 271 4.64 17.28 15.67
N LEU A 272 3.59 16.91 16.40
CA LEU A 272 2.94 17.82 17.34
C LEU A 272 3.54 17.77 18.75
N GLY A 273 4.66 17.07 18.92
CA GLY A 273 5.36 17.00 20.20
C GLY A 273 4.64 16.13 21.21
N SER A 274 5.46 15.48 22.04
CA SER A 274 5.03 14.74 23.21
C SER A 274 4.55 15.72 24.30
N ASN A 275 3.32 15.55 24.80
CA ASN A 275 2.77 16.38 25.89
C ASN A 275 3.20 15.89 27.29
N SER A 276 3.94 14.78 27.37
CA SER A 276 4.61 14.21 28.56
C SER A 276 5.51 13.06 28.11
N GLU A 277 6.62 12.78 28.81
CA GLU A 277 7.67 11.84 28.36
C GLU A 277 7.18 10.46 27.89
N THR A 278 6.00 10.02 28.33
CA THR A 278 5.39 8.73 28.00
C THR A 278 4.25 8.79 26.97
N THR A 279 3.92 9.97 26.44
CA THR A 279 2.72 10.18 25.61
C THR A 279 3.10 10.58 24.18
N LEU A 280 2.46 9.91 23.22
CA LEU A 280 2.57 10.19 21.78
C LEU A 280 1.22 10.63 21.22
N VAL A 281 1.19 11.78 20.54
CA VAL A 281 0.01 12.24 19.80
C VAL A 281 0.18 11.90 18.32
N VAL A 282 -0.77 11.13 17.77
CA VAL A 282 -0.70 10.61 16.40
C VAL A 282 -1.89 11.10 15.59
N LEU A 283 -1.62 11.65 14.41
CA LEU A 283 -2.65 12.02 13.45
C LEU A 283 -2.86 10.89 12.44
N VAL A 284 -4.07 10.32 12.42
CA VAL A 284 -4.45 9.20 11.55
C VAL A 284 -5.86 9.42 11.03
N GLY A 285 -6.03 9.53 9.72
CA GLY A 285 -7.35 9.63 9.11
C GLY A 285 -7.37 9.18 7.66
N VAL A 286 -8.55 8.80 7.19
CA VAL A 286 -8.77 8.50 5.76
C VAL A 286 -9.32 9.76 5.08
N PRO A 287 -8.72 10.22 3.96
CA PRO A 287 -9.27 11.34 3.20
C PRO A 287 -10.62 10.94 2.60
N THR A 288 -11.63 11.80 2.75
CA THR A 288 -12.90 11.66 2.03
C THR A 288 -12.96 12.66 0.88
N THR A 289 -13.71 12.35 -0.18
CA THR A 289 -13.94 13.28 -1.28
C THR A 289 -14.69 14.52 -0.77
N GLY A 290 -13.98 15.64 -0.68
CA GLY A 290 -14.46 16.90 -0.10
C GLY A 290 -13.48 17.44 0.94
N PHE A 291 -12.69 18.47 0.58
CA PHE A 291 -11.81 19.12 1.54
C PHE A 291 -12.62 19.99 2.53
N PRO A 292 -12.29 19.99 3.85
CA PRO A 292 -11.41 19.09 4.59
C PRO A 292 -12.23 18.15 5.49
N ALA A 293 -12.54 16.93 5.04
CA ALA A 293 -13.17 15.92 5.89
C ALA A 293 -12.29 14.66 5.99
N PHE A 294 -11.60 14.50 7.11
CA PHE A 294 -10.95 13.25 7.52
C PHE A 294 -11.94 12.43 8.36
N ARG A 295 -11.98 11.11 8.17
CA ARG A 295 -12.66 10.19 9.12
C ARG A 295 -11.64 9.45 9.98
N ASN A 296 -12.05 9.14 11.20
CA ASN A 296 -11.33 8.23 12.08
C ASN A 296 -11.07 6.89 11.39
N ALA A 297 -9.94 6.27 11.75
CA ALA A 297 -9.52 5.00 11.20
C ALA A 297 -8.75 4.21 12.26
N PRO A 298 -8.93 2.89 12.33
CA PRO A 298 -8.10 2.07 13.19
C PRO A 298 -6.68 1.99 12.63
N PHE A 299 -5.68 1.83 13.50
CA PHE A 299 -4.28 1.80 13.08
C PHE A 299 -3.38 0.96 13.98
N HIS A 300 -2.24 0.58 13.42
CA HIS A 300 -1.13 -0.07 14.09
C HIS A 300 0.00 0.94 14.23
N LEU A 301 0.46 1.15 15.46
CA LEU A 301 1.56 2.02 15.83
C LEU A 301 2.75 1.16 16.26
N LEU A 302 3.91 1.44 15.68
CA LEU A 302 5.20 0.91 16.11
C LEU A 302 6.09 2.05 16.58
N VAL A 303 6.77 1.86 17.70
CA VAL A 303 7.69 2.84 18.28
C VAL A 303 9.03 2.15 18.54
N PHE A 304 10.09 2.73 18.00
CA PHE A 304 11.46 2.25 18.05
C PHE A 304 12.28 3.23 18.90
N CYS A 305 12.68 2.79 20.08
CA CYS A 305 13.49 3.59 20.98
C CYS A 305 14.96 3.17 20.85
N PRO A 306 15.90 4.12 20.72
CA PRO A 306 17.32 3.80 20.83
C PRO A 306 17.62 3.28 22.25
N ASP A 307 18.55 2.33 22.36
CA ASP A 307 19.05 1.78 23.63
C ASP A 307 19.96 2.78 24.37
#